data_AF-A0AAW9EFM5-F1
#
_entry.id   AF-A0AAW9EFM5-F1
#
_cell.length_a   1.000
_cell.length_b   1.000
_cell.length_c   1.000
_cell.angle_alpha   90.00
_cell.angle_beta   90.00
_cell.angle_gamma   90.00
#
_symmetry.space_group_name_H-M   'P 1'
#
loop_
_entity.id
_entity.type
_entity.pdbx_description
1 polymer ?
#
loop_
_entity_poly.entity_id
_entity_poly.type
_entity_poly.pdbx_seq_one_letter_code
_entity_poly.pdbx_strand_id
1 'polypeptide(L)'
;LQIGGSDQWGNITSGIDLTRRFNQKQVFGMTVPLITKSDGTKFGKTEGGAVWLDPKKTSPYKFYQFWINTADADVYRFLKFFTFMSIE
;
A
#
# COMPACT_ATOMS: atom_id res chain seq x y z
N LEU A 1 -11.18 14.04 -4.81
CA LEU A 1 -10.98 12.58 -4.69
C LEU A 1 -10.03 12.36 -3.52
N GLN A 2 -10.38 11.51 -2.56
CA GLN A 2 -9.48 11.08 -1.48
C GLN A 2 -9.12 9.61 -1.71
N ILE A 3 -7.83 9.29 -1.60
CA ILE A 3 -7.30 7.93 -1.73
C ILE A 3 -6.66 7.53 -0.40
N GLY A 4 -6.84 6.28 0.03
CA GLY A 4 -6.22 5.77 1.25
C GLY A 4 -6.11 4.24 1.25
N GLY A 5 -5.47 3.69 2.28
CA GLY A 5 -5.45 2.24 2.53
C GLY A 5 -6.87 1.69 2.76
N SER A 6 -7.04 0.37 2.65
CA SER A 6 -8.32 -0.30 2.87
C SER A 6 -8.94 0.01 4.24
N ASP A 7 -8.11 0.26 5.25
CA ASP A 7 -8.49 0.64 6.61
C ASP A 7 -9.05 2.06 6.74
N GLN A 8 -8.86 2.92 5.72
CA GLN A 8 -9.28 4.32 5.76
C GLN A 8 -10.72 4.57 5.29
N TRP A 9 -11.45 3.52 4.91
CA TRP A 9 -12.79 3.68 4.32
C TRP A 9 -13.73 4.54 5.17
N GLY A 10 -13.82 4.26 6.48
CA GLY A 10 -14.70 5.03 7.39
C GLY A 10 -14.30 6.51 7.52
N ASN A 11 -13.00 6.81 7.51
CA ASN A 11 -12.49 8.18 7.55
C ASN A 11 -12.82 8.91 6.24
N ILE A 12 -12.67 8.23 5.11
CA ILE A 12 -12.95 8.78 3.78
C ILE A 12 -14.45 9.10 3.64
N THR A 13 -15.34 8.17 4.01
CA THR A 13 -16.80 8.40 3.91
C THR A 13 -17.26 9.52 4.83
N SER A 14 -16.68 9.62 6.04
CA SER A 14 -16.94 10.72 6.95
C SER A 14 -16.53 12.07 6.34
N GLY A 15 -15.39 12.12 5.64
CA GLY A 15 -14.95 13.29 4.88
C GLY A 15 -15.86 13.67 3.72
N ILE A 16 -16.40 12.69 3.00
CA ILE A 16 -17.40 12.90 1.93
C ILE A 16 -18.66 13.55 2.50
N ASP A 17 -19.20 12.99 3.59
CA ASP A 17 -20.40 13.52 4.22
C ASP A 17 -20.20 14.93 4.78
N LEU A 18 -19.05 15.19 5.42
CA LEU A 18 -18.71 16.50 5.94
C LEU A 18 -18.60 17.54 4.82
N THR A 19 -17.90 17.21 3.73
CA THR A 19 -17.74 18.11 2.57
C THR A 19 -19.09 18.41 1.92
N ARG A 20 -19.98 17.42 1.83
CA ARG A 20 -21.34 17.62 1.33
C ARG A 20 -22.13 18.61 2.20
N ARG A 21 -22.01 18.52 3.52
CA ARG A 21 -22.74 19.38 4.46
C ARG A 21 -22.24 20.83 4.48
N PHE A 22 -20.93 21.02 4.52
CA PHE A 22 -20.32 22.35 4.71
C PHE A 22 -20.04 23.08 3.41
N ASN A 23 -19.62 22.36 2.37
CA ASN A 23 -19.16 22.96 1.12
C ASN A 23 -20.16 22.73 -0.03
N GLN A 24 -21.23 21.96 0.19
CA GLN A 24 -22.25 21.60 -0.81
C GLN A 24 -21.64 21.06 -2.11
N LYS A 25 -20.51 20.35 -1.99
CA LYS A 25 -19.78 19.76 -3.12
C LYS A 25 -19.78 18.25 -3.04
N GLN A 26 -19.95 17.60 -4.18
CA GLN A 26 -19.72 16.18 -4.33
C GLN A 26 -18.21 15.91 -4.43
N VAL A 27 -17.74 14.96 -3.63
CA VAL A 27 -16.37 14.45 -3.66
C VAL A 27 -16.40 12.93 -3.64
N PHE A 28 -15.30 12.31 -4.07
CA PHE A 28 -15.18 10.86 -4.24
C PHE A 28 -14.10 10.30 -3.33
N GLY A 29 -14.26 9.02 -2.97
CA GLY A 29 -13.30 8.24 -2.21
C GLY A 29 -12.90 6.98 -2.96
N MET A 30 -11.65 6.57 -2.81
CA MET A 30 -11.14 5.29 -3.32
C MET A 30 -10.18 4.69 -2.30
N THR A 31 -10.26 3.39 -2.09
CA THR A 31 -9.29 2.67 -1.25
C THR A 31 -8.43 1.76 -2.10
N VAL A 32 -7.16 1.64 -1.71
CA VAL A 32 -6.23 0.66 -2.28
C VAL A 32 -6.32 -0.66 -1.51
N PRO A 33 -6.14 -1.82 -2.18
CA PRO A 33 -6.24 -3.12 -1.53
C PRO A 33 -5.16 -3.29 -0.46
N LEU A 34 -5.47 -4.06 0.58
CA LEU A 34 -4.48 -4.49 1.55
C LEU A 34 -3.47 -5.42 0.89
N ILE A 35 -2.19 -5.10 0.98
CA ILE A 35 -1.12 -5.95 0.44
C ILE A 35 -0.88 -7.11 1.40
N THR A 36 -1.13 -8.33 0.92
CA THR A 36 -0.88 -9.58 1.62
C THR A 36 0.11 -10.43 0.82
N LYS A 37 0.87 -11.29 1.49
CA LYS A 37 1.63 -12.33 0.80
C LYS A 37 0.77 -13.57 0.59
N SER A 38 1.13 -14.36 -0.42
CA SER A 38 0.47 -15.64 -0.75
C SER A 38 0.56 -16.67 0.39
N ASP A 39 1.60 -16.59 1.22
CA ASP A 39 1.80 -17.40 2.43
C ASP A 39 0.91 -16.98 3.63
N GLY A 40 0.04 -15.97 3.46
CA GLY A 40 -0.83 -15.45 4.50
C GLY A 40 -0.16 -14.51 5.50
N THR A 41 1.15 -14.29 5.38
CA THR A 41 1.87 -13.34 6.24
C THR A 41 1.63 -11.90 5.80
N LYS A 42 1.72 -10.97 6.76
CA LYS A 42 1.58 -9.55 6.47
C LYS A 42 2.75 -9.06 5.63
N PHE A 43 2.45 -8.33 4.56
CA PHE A 43 3.45 -7.65 3.76
C PHE A 43 4.31 -6.70 4.62
N GLY A 44 5.62 -6.64 4.33
CA GLY A 44 6.55 -5.77 5.05
C GLY A 44 6.99 -6.26 6.44
N LYS A 45 6.51 -7.42 6.91
CA LYS A 45 7.11 -8.10 8.07
C LYS A 45 8.14 -9.13 7.60
N THR A 46 9.38 -8.93 8.02
CA THR A 46 10.47 -9.90 7.91
C THR A 46 10.78 -10.46 9.31
N GLU A 47 11.55 -11.56 9.40
CA GLU A 47 12.04 -12.07 10.68
C GLU A 47 12.79 -10.99 11.48
N GLY A 48 13.43 -10.03 10.79
CA GLY A 48 14.10 -8.87 11.39
C GLY A 48 13.22 -7.64 11.64
N GLY A 49 11.89 -7.74 11.55
CA GLY A 49 10.96 -6.64 11.76
C GLY A 49 10.49 -5.95 10.47
N ALA A 50 10.08 -4.68 10.60
CA ALA A 50 9.57 -3.88 9.49
C ALA A 50 10.68 -3.47 8.51
N VAL A 51 10.35 -3.43 7.22
CA VAL A 51 11.22 -2.87 6.17
C VAL A 51 10.98 -1.36 6.11
N TRP A 52 11.93 -0.58 6.62
CA TRP A 52 11.82 0.87 6.68
C TRP A 52 12.32 1.52 5.39
N LEU A 53 11.79 2.69 5.05
CA LEU A 53 12.32 3.53 3.96
C LEU A 53 13.52 4.37 4.42
N ASP A 54 13.65 4.60 5.73
CA ASP A 54 14.81 5.31 6.30
C ASP A 54 16.06 4.43 6.19
N PRO A 55 17.12 4.87 5.45
CA PRO A 55 18.33 4.08 5.25
C PRO A 55 19.08 3.77 6.54
N LYS A 56 18.88 4.56 7.60
CA LYS A 56 19.47 4.32 8.92
C LYS A 56 18.79 3.17 9.67
N LYS A 57 17.53 2.85 9.33
CA LYS A 57 16.77 1.74 9.92
C LYS A 57 16.77 0.49 9.04
N THR A 58 16.85 0.65 7.72
CA THR A 58 17.00 -0.46 6.77
C THR A 58 17.95 0.00 5.68
N SER A 59 19.15 -0.58 5.64
CA SER A 59 20.13 -0.21 4.64
C SER A 59 19.59 -0.43 3.21
N PRO A 60 20.03 0.36 2.21
CA PRO A 60 19.61 0.16 0.83
C PRO A 60 19.84 -1.27 0.32
N TYR A 61 20.92 -1.91 0.76
CA TYR A 61 21.18 -3.32 0.48
C TYR A 61 20.10 -4.24 1.04
N LYS A 62 19.73 -4.09 2.31
CA LYS A 62 18.68 -4.92 2.94
C LYS A 62 17.31 -4.65 2.31
N PHE A 63 17.04 -3.40 1.94
CA PHE A 63 15.82 -3.02 1.22
C PHE A 63 15.75 -3.71 -0.15
N TYR A 64 16.86 -3.70 -0.91
CA TYR A 64 16.95 -4.41 -2.19
C TYR A 64 16.77 -5.92 -2.04
N GLN A 65 17.42 -6.53 -1.04
CA GLN A 65 17.28 -7.95 -0.73
C GLN A 65 15.84 -8.35 -0.38
N PHE A 66 15.06 -7.47 0.26
CA PHE A 66 13.65 -7.75 0.53
C PHE A 66 12.85 -7.99 -0.76
N TRP A 67 13.09 -7.20 -1.81
CA TRP A 67 12.39 -7.34 -3.08
C TRP A 67 12.87 -8.54 -3.90
N ILE A 68 14.18 -8.81 -3.91
CA ILE A 68 14.76 -9.98 -4.59
C ILE A 68 14.22 -11.30 -4.02
N ASN A 69 13.97 -11.36 -2.71
CA ASN A 69 13.45 -12.55 -2.05
C ASN A 69 11.90 -12.65 -2.08
N THR A 70 11.23 -11.93 -2.99
CA THR A 70 9.78 -12.04 -3.16
C THR A 70 9.41 -13.40 -3.77
N ALA A 71 8.38 -14.06 -3.23
CA ALA A 71 7.91 -15.33 -3.76
C ALA A 71 7.32 -15.19 -5.18
N ASP A 72 7.48 -16.22 -6.01
CA ASP A 72 7.00 -16.25 -7.40
C ASP A 72 5.49 -15.97 -7.51
N ALA A 73 4.70 -16.45 -6.54
CA ALA A 73 3.25 -16.22 -6.49
C ALA A 73 2.87 -14.75 -6.26
N ASP A 74 3.78 -13.94 -5.69
CA ASP A 74 3.54 -12.55 -5.33
C ASP A 74 4.23 -11.55 -6.25
N VAL A 75 5.34 -11.94 -6.90
CA VAL A 75 6.20 -11.02 -7.64
C VAL A 75 5.47 -10.27 -8.76
N TYR A 76 4.64 -10.95 -9.56
CA TYR A 76 3.89 -10.30 -10.65
C TYR A 76 2.85 -9.31 -10.13
N ARG A 77 2.24 -9.60 -8.98
CA ARG A 77 1.30 -8.69 -8.33
C ARG A 77 2.04 -7.48 -7.75
N PHE A 78 3.22 -7.68 -7.18
CA PHE A 78 4.03 -6.58 -6.66
C PHE A 78 4.61 -5.71 -7.77
N LEU A 79 4.97 -6.27 -8.93
CA LEU A 79 5.34 -5.48 -10.09
C LEU A 79 4.22 -4.50 -10.48
N LYS A 80 2.98 -4.97 -10.53
CA LYS A 80 1.81 -4.13 -10.84
C LYS A 80 1.51 -3.06 -9.78
N PHE A 81 1.86 -3.31 -8.52
CA PHE A 81 1.60 -2.36 -7.43
C PHE A 81 2.71 -1.33 -7.21
N PHE A 82 3.98 -1.73 -7.35
CA PHE A 82 5.13 -0.95 -6.87
C PHE A 82 6.07 -0.48 -7.98
N THR A 83 5.76 -0.79 -9.24
CA THR A 83 6.52 -0.28 -10.39
C THR A 83 5.65 0.58 -11.28
N PHE A 84 6.30 1.34 -12.16
CA PHE A 84 5.65 2.11 -13.22
C PHE A 84 5.74 1.40 -14.58
N MET A 85 5.96 0.09 -14.60
CA MET A 85 5.99 -0.69 -15.84
C MET A 85 4.58 -0.76 -16.46
N SER A 86 4.50 -0.82 -17.79
CA SER A 86 3.24 -1.09 -18.47
C SER A 86 2.78 -2.53 -18.20
N ILE A 87 1.48 -2.77 -18.43
CA ILE A 87 0.88 -4.09 -18.25
C ILE A 87 1.01 -4.99 -19.50
N GLU A 88 1.47 -4.40 -20.61
CA GLU A 88 1.47 -4.94 -21.97
C GLU A 88 2.59 -5.96 -22.21
#